data_AF-A0A954PJ26-F1
#
_entry.id   AF-A0A954PJ26-F1
#
_cell.length_a   1.000
_cell.length_b   1.000
_cell.length_c   1.000
_cell.angle_alpha   90.00
_cell.angle_beta   90.00
_cell.angle_gamma   90.00
#
_symmetry.space_group_name_H-M   'P 1'
#
loop_
_entity.id
_entity.type
_entity.pdbx_description
1 polymer ?
#
loop_
_entity_poly.entity_id
_entity_poly.type
_entity_poly.pdbx_seq_one_letter_code
_entity_poly.pdbx_strand_id
1 'polypeptide(L)'
;MDDRITRSLNGVRDFKALAQLERNVRERVDFDDEVAAAFKAKGEEIARQVITQRTDLDLSELTPAEEKIVQAVSEYLAIKERKGTNANRTLSQLRSRGLIGAAETSVSKSKPTDGFKTLHEEELDELSYEQIIVDHPEEFSPRALWFSRRTLGRPNDTEKPP
;
A
#
# COMPACT_ATOMS: atom_id res chain seq x y z
N MET A 1 22.06 13.61 3.52
CA MET A 1 20.79 14.38 3.52
C MET A 1 20.95 15.69 4.29
N ASP A 2 20.36 16.80 3.82
CA ASP A 2 20.38 18.12 4.50
C ASP A 2 19.60 18.10 5.83
N ASP A 3 20.24 18.49 6.93
CA ASP A 3 19.68 18.59 8.29
C ASP A 3 18.36 19.41 8.38
N ARG A 4 18.15 20.35 7.46
CA ARG A 4 16.90 21.12 7.37
C ARG A 4 15.75 20.28 6.84
N ILE A 5 15.99 19.41 5.88
CA ILE A 5 14.97 18.51 5.31
C ILE A 5 14.59 17.48 6.36
N THR A 6 15.57 16.88 7.04
CA THR A 6 15.32 15.94 8.15
C THR A 6 14.46 16.55 9.24
N ARG A 7 14.78 17.76 9.71
CA ARG A 7 13.97 18.47 10.71
C ARG A 7 12.56 18.79 10.22
N SER A 8 12.42 19.16 8.95
CA SER A 8 11.11 19.47 8.37
C SER A 8 10.24 18.22 8.29
N LEU A 9 10.79 17.08 7.83
CA LEU A 9 10.11 15.79 7.77
C LEU A 9 9.61 15.32 9.14
N ASN A 10 10.42 15.51 10.19
CA ASN A 10 10.01 15.16 11.56
C ASN A 10 8.74 15.91 12.03
N GLY A 11 8.50 17.11 11.51
CA GLY A 11 7.31 17.90 11.81
C GLY A 11 6.05 17.50 11.03
N VAL A 12 6.18 16.71 9.96
CA VAL A 12 5.05 16.32 9.10
C VAL A 12 4.21 15.24 9.77
N ARG A 13 2.88 15.41 9.75
CA ARG A 13 1.92 14.52 10.41
C ARG A 13 0.86 13.92 9.50
N ASP A 14 0.74 14.43 8.28
CA ASP A 14 -0.24 13.94 7.31
C ASP A 14 0.32 14.01 5.87
N PHE A 15 -0.32 13.28 4.97
CA PHE A 15 0.09 13.17 3.58
C PHE A 15 0.02 14.50 2.82
N LYS A 16 -0.89 15.40 3.20
CA LYS A 16 -1.02 16.71 2.58
C LYS A 16 0.19 17.59 2.87
N ALA A 17 0.62 17.64 4.12
CA ALA A 17 1.82 18.32 4.56
C ALA A 17 3.08 17.68 3.95
N LEU A 18 3.12 16.34 3.86
CA LEU A 18 4.23 15.62 3.21
C LEU A 18 4.36 16.02 1.73
N ALA A 19 3.27 15.96 0.98
CA ALA A 19 3.25 16.31 -0.45
C ALA A 19 3.55 17.80 -0.71
N GLN A 20 3.17 18.70 0.21
CA GLN A 20 3.56 20.10 0.13
C GLN A 20 5.07 20.29 0.37
N LEU A 21 5.61 19.61 1.39
CA LEU A 21 7.04 19.68 1.68
C LEU A 21 7.87 19.11 0.53
N GLU A 22 7.45 17.99 -0.05
CA GLU A 22 8.14 17.35 -1.18
C GLU A 22 8.25 18.29 -2.37
N ARG A 23 7.15 18.94 -2.76
CA ARG A 23 7.15 19.96 -3.83
C ARG A 23 8.13 21.09 -3.53
N ASN A 24 8.09 21.64 -2.32
CA ASN A 24 9.00 22.72 -1.92
C ASN A 24 10.48 22.30 -1.95
N VAL A 25 10.78 21.04 -1.61
CA VAL A 25 12.15 20.50 -1.63
C VAL A 25 12.61 20.29 -3.06
N ARG A 26 11.79 19.66 -3.92
CA ARG A 26 12.08 19.46 -5.35
C ARG A 26 12.37 20.77 -6.11
N GLU A 27 11.77 21.88 -5.69
CA GLU A 27 12.02 23.20 -6.28
C GLU A 27 13.36 23.83 -5.87
N ARG A 28 14.03 23.33 -4.82
CA ARG A 28 15.14 24.01 -4.15
C ARG A 28 16.43 23.23 -4.08
N VAL A 29 16.36 21.91 -4.14
CA VAL A 29 17.53 21.01 -4.03
C VAL A 29 17.45 19.91 -5.07
N ASP A 30 18.58 19.25 -5.29
CA ASP A 30 18.60 17.99 -6.03
C ASP A 30 17.85 16.93 -5.21
N PHE A 31 16.82 16.31 -5.81
CA PHE A 31 15.98 15.32 -5.17
C PHE A 31 16.55 13.93 -5.47
N ASP A 32 17.69 13.65 -4.84
CA ASP A 32 18.41 12.39 -4.99
C ASP A 32 17.69 11.21 -4.30
N ASP A 33 18.25 10.02 -4.48
CA ASP A 33 17.72 8.78 -3.92
C ASP A 33 17.66 8.78 -2.38
N GLU A 34 18.59 9.48 -1.72
CA GLU A 34 18.62 9.58 -0.25
C GLU A 34 17.43 10.41 0.25
N VAL A 35 17.17 11.55 -0.39
CA VAL A 35 16.01 12.40 -0.08
C VAL A 35 14.72 11.65 -0.40
N ALA A 36 14.64 10.99 -1.56
CA ALA A 36 13.47 10.21 -1.96
C ALA A 36 13.14 9.11 -0.93
N ALA A 37 14.15 8.36 -0.47
CA ALA A 37 13.99 7.33 0.55
C ALA A 37 13.47 7.89 1.88
N ALA A 38 13.93 9.07 2.29
CA ALA A 38 13.47 9.71 3.52
C ALA A 38 12.00 10.18 3.45
N PHE A 39 11.56 10.71 2.30
CA PHE A 39 10.15 11.04 2.07
C PHE A 39 9.28 9.78 2.08
N LYS A 40 9.73 8.71 1.44
CA LYS A 40 9.05 7.42 1.45
C LYS A 40 8.89 6.87 2.88
N ALA A 41 9.99 6.82 3.64
CA ALA A 41 9.96 6.38 5.04
C ALA A 41 9.00 7.23 5.89
N LYS A 42 8.94 8.54 5.67
CA LYS A 42 7.98 9.40 6.36
C LYS A 42 6.53 9.12 5.95
N GLY A 43 6.30 8.85 4.66
CA GLY A 43 4.99 8.42 4.16
C GLY A 43 4.51 7.13 4.79
N GLU A 44 5.39 6.13 4.91
CA GLU A 44 5.10 4.86 5.58
C GLU A 44 4.79 5.05 7.08
N GLU A 45 5.53 5.92 7.79
CA GLU A 45 5.23 6.26 9.19
C GLU A 45 3.82 6.84 9.34
N ILE A 46 3.46 7.81 8.49
CA ILE A 46 2.14 8.45 8.48
C ILE A 46 1.06 7.41 8.16
N ALA A 47 1.30 6.55 7.16
CA ALA A 47 0.38 5.51 6.78
C ALA A 47 0.09 4.53 7.92
N ARG A 48 1.12 4.03 8.59
CA ARG A 48 1.00 3.13 9.74
C ARG A 48 0.16 3.77 10.85
N GLN A 49 0.41 5.04 11.17
CA GLN A 49 -0.40 5.80 12.13
C GLN A 49 -1.87 5.87 11.70
N VAL A 50 -2.13 6.20 10.43
CA VAL A 50 -3.50 6.25 9.87
C VAL A 50 -4.18 4.89 9.94
N ILE A 51 -3.50 3.81 9.57
CA ILE A 51 -4.04 2.45 9.60
C ILE A 51 -4.40 2.11 11.04
N THR A 52 -3.44 2.12 11.98
CA THR A 52 -3.69 1.78 13.39
C THR A 52 -4.83 2.60 13.99
N GLN A 53 -4.87 3.93 13.78
CA GLN A 53 -5.93 4.79 14.33
C GLN A 53 -7.32 4.51 13.75
N ARG A 54 -7.39 4.03 12.50
CA ARG A 54 -8.65 3.85 11.76
C ARG A 54 -9.17 2.43 11.78
N THR A 55 -8.29 1.47 12.05
CA THR A 55 -8.59 0.03 11.98
C THR A 55 -8.44 -0.69 13.30
N ASP A 56 -7.83 -0.05 14.31
CA ASP A 56 -7.46 -0.66 15.59
C ASP A 56 -6.51 -1.88 15.44
N LEU A 57 -5.83 -2.01 14.28
CA LEU A 57 -4.87 -3.10 14.03
C LEU A 57 -3.54 -2.80 14.71
N ASP A 58 -2.99 -3.83 15.37
CA ASP A 58 -1.60 -3.86 15.81
C ASP A 58 -0.69 -4.16 14.60
N LEU A 59 0.30 -3.31 14.38
CA LEU A 59 1.26 -3.40 13.27
C LEU A 59 2.69 -3.59 13.77
N SER A 60 2.88 -4.00 15.02
CA SER A 60 4.19 -4.19 15.65
C SER A 60 4.88 -5.50 15.26
N GLU A 61 4.09 -6.57 15.06
CA GLU A 61 4.57 -7.88 14.64
C GLU A 61 3.79 -8.31 13.40
N LEU A 62 4.39 -8.15 12.22
CA LEU A 62 3.79 -8.48 10.93
C LEU A 62 4.55 -9.62 10.28
N THR A 63 3.82 -10.48 9.58
CA THR A 63 4.42 -11.43 8.65
C THR A 63 4.98 -10.72 7.40
N PRO A 64 5.82 -11.39 6.58
CA PRO A 64 6.30 -10.81 5.32
C PRO A 64 5.19 -10.33 4.39
N ALA A 65 4.11 -11.11 4.22
CA ALA A 65 2.98 -10.69 3.39
C ALA A 65 2.21 -9.50 4.00
N GLU A 66 2.01 -9.50 5.32
CA GLU A 66 1.33 -8.40 6.01
C GLU A 66 2.11 -7.08 5.93
N GLU A 67 3.43 -7.15 6.04
CA GLU A 67 4.33 -6.01 5.85
C GLU A 67 4.16 -5.43 4.43
N LYS A 68 4.10 -6.29 3.41
CA LYS A 68 3.83 -5.87 2.02
C LYS A 68 2.44 -5.28 1.85
N ILE A 69 1.42 -5.80 2.52
CA ILE A 69 0.06 -5.22 2.50
C ILE A 69 0.07 -3.82 3.12
N VAL A 70 0.79 -3.61 4.23
CA VAL A 70 0.92 -2.28 4.83
C VAL A 70 1.61 -1.31 3.87
N GLN A 71 2.68 -1.72 3.19
CA GLN A 71 3.35 -0.91 2.16
C GLN A 71 2.38 -0.55 1.02
N ALA A 72 1.64 -1.53 0.49
CA ALA A 72 0.66 -1.31 -0.57
C ALA A 72 -0.44 -0.31 -0.16
N VAL A 73 -0.98 -0.46 1.06
CA VAL A 73 -1.99 0.45 1.60
C VAL A 73 -1.41 1.84 1.82
N SER A 74 -0.14 1.94 2.22
CA SER A 74 0.57 3.22 2.43
C SER A 74 0.65 4.01 1.13
N GLU A 75 1.11 3.38 0.04
CA GLU A 75 1.15 4.01 -1.28
C GLU A 75 -0.25 4.38 -1.76
N TYR A 76 -1.21 3.48 -1.59
CA TYR A 76 -2.59 3.75 -1.99
C TYR A 76 -3.20 4.94 -1.25
N LEU A 77 -2.94 5.08 0.06
CA LEU A 77 -3.37 6.25 0.85
C LEU A 77 -2.74 7.55 0.33
N ALA A 78 -1.43 7.54 0.07
CA ALA A 78 -0.72 8.69 -0.48
C ALA A 78 -1.29 9.09 -1.86
N ILE A 79 -1.51 8.12 -2.76
CA ILE A 79 -2.10 8.36 -4.09
C ILE A 79 -3.50 8.97 -3.95
N LYS A 80 -4.34 8.44 -3.07
CA LYS A 80 -5.70 8.97 -2.86
C LYS A 80 -5.68 10.41 -2.35
N GLU A 81 -4.81 10.72 -1.40
CA GLU A 81 -4.64 12.09 -0.91
C GLU A 81 -4.19 13.04 -2.04
N ARG A 82 -3.19 12.65 -2.85
CA ARG A 82 -2.73 13.45 -4.01
C ARG A 82 -3.86 13.71 -5.00
N LYS A 83 -4.75 12.74 -5.20
CA LYS A 83 -5.93 12.84 -6.09
C LYS A 83 -7.12 13.55 -5.42
N GLY A 84 -7.01 14.03 -4.17
CA GLY A 84 -8.09 14.69 -3.44
C GLY A 84 -9.25 13.75 -3.07
N THR A 85 -8.98 12.46 -2.94
CA THR A 85 -9.95 11.41 -2.63
C THR A 85 -9.53 10.63 -1.37
N ASN A 86 -10.35 9.71 -0.88
CA ASN A 86 -10.04 8.93 0.32
C ASN A 86 -10.07 7.41 0.08
N ALA A 87 -9.41 6.67 0.97
CA ALA A 87 -9.38 5.21 0.98
C ALA A 87 -10.29 4.61 2.08
N ASN A 88 -11.43 5.24 2.38
CA ASN A 88 -12.30 4.82 3.49
C ASN A 88 -12.75 3.35 3.37
N ARG A 89 -13.02 2.89 2.14
CA ARG A 89 -13.39 1.49 1.88
C ARG A 89 -12.27 0.52 2.22
N THR A 90 -11.03 0.84 1.86
CA THR A 90 -9.85 0.02 2.18
C THR A 90 -9.67 -0.08 3.68
N LEU A 91 -9.69 1.06 4.39
CA LEU A 91 -9.58 1.09 5.85
C LEU A 91 -10.72 0.31 6.53
N SER A 92 -11.95 0.43 6.02
CA SER A 92 -13.09 -0.35 6.53
C SER A 92 -12.91 -1.86 6.33
N GLN A 93 -12.34 -2.29 5.20
CA GLN A 93 -12.02 -3.71 4.97
C GLN A 93 -10.94 -4.20 5.92
N LEU A 94 -9.85 -3.43 6.08
CA LEU A 94 -8.79 -3.76 7.04
C LEU A 94 -9.33 -3.91 8.47
N ARG A 95 -10.14 -2.95 8.93
CA ARG A 95 -10.76 -3.00 10.27
C ARG A 95 -11.60 -4.24 10.50
N SER A 96 -12.34 -4.66 9.48
CA SER A 96 -13.31 -5.76 9.61
C SER A 96 -12.71 -7.15 9.35
N ARG A 97 -11.55 -7.24 8.70
CA ARG A 97 -11.00 -8.51 8.17
C ARG A 97 -9.52 -8.73 8.48
N GLY A 98 -8.83 -7.78 9.08
CA GLY A 98 -7.37 -7.78 9.16
C GLY A 98 -6.72 -7.54 7.79
N LEU A 99 -5.38 -7.62 7.75
CA LEU A 99 -4.58 -7.38 6.55
C LEU A 99 -4.82 -8.49 5.51
N ILE A 100 -4.57 -9.75 5.88
CA ILE A 100 -4.74 -10.93 5.01
C ILE A 100 -6.17 -11.04 4.50
N GLY A 101 -7.16 -11.06 5.39
CA GLY A 101 -8.56 -11.25 4.99
C GLY A 101 -9.09 -10.13 4.08
N ALA A 102 -8.60 -8.89 4.23
CA ALA A 102 -8.92 -7.80 3.33
C ALA A 102 -8.31 -7.98 1.93
N ALA A 103 -7.06 -8.45 1.84
CA ALA A 103 -6.40 -8.75 0.58
C ALA A 103 -7.12 -9.89 -0.16
N GLU A 104 -7.37 -11.02 0.52
CA GLU A 104 -8.07 -12.17 -0.06
C GLU A 104 -9.47 -11.81 -0.59
N THR A 105 -10.24 -11.06 0.22
CA THR A 105 -11.58 -10.60 -0.18
C THR A 105 -11.52 -9.67 -1.39
N SER A 106 -10.43 -8.90 -1.52
CA SER A 106 -10.28 -7.94 -2.60
C SER A 106 -9.95 -8.63 -3.92
N VAL A 107 -9.04 -9.61 -3.92
CA VAL A 107 -8.65 -10.35 -5.13
C VAL A 107 -9.70 -11.37 -5.57
N SER A 108 -10.48 -11.93 -4.64
CA SER A 108 -11.48 -12.98 -4.92
C SER A 108 -12.76 -12.49 -5.64
N LYS A 109 -12.66 -11.40 -6.40
CA LYS A 109 -13.76 -10.80 -7.17
C LYS A 109 -13.64 -11.16 -8.65
N SER A 110 -14.76 -11.08 -9.36
CA SER A 110 -14.80 -11.36 -10.81
C SER A 110 -14.12 -10.28 -11.65
N LYS A 111 -13.88 -9.09 -11.10
CA LYS A 111 -13.24 -7.96 -11.77
C LYS A 111 -12.16 -7.37 -10.85
N PRO A 112 -11.04 -6.89 -11.41
CA PRO A 112 -10.02 -6.19 -10.64
C PRO A 112 -10.59 -4.99 -9.89
N THR A 113 -10.07 -4.76 -8.69
CA THR A 113 -10.50 -3.65 -7.83
C THR A 113 -9.95 -2.32 -8.32
N ASP A 114 -10.55 -1.21 -7.86
CA ASP A 114 -9.99 0.12 -8.12
C ASP A 114 -8.60 0.29 -7.49
N GLY A 115 -8.32 -0.40 -6.38
CA GLY A 115 -6.99 -0.44 -5.76
C GLY A 115 -5.95 -1.03 -6.70
N PHE A 116 -6.24 -2.20 -7.29
CA PHE A 116 -5.39 -2.84 -8.29
C PHE A 116 -5.11 -1.90 -9.47
N LYS A 117 -6.16 -1.33 -10.06
CA LYS A 117 -6.01 -0.41 -11.21
C LYS A 117 -5.22 0.84 -10.86
N THR A 118 -5.48 1.42 -9.68
CA THR A 118 -4.77 2.62 -9.22
C THR A 118 -3.28 2.34 -9.06
N LEU A 119 -2.89 1.20 -8.51
CA LEU A 119 -1.48 0.84 -8.35
C LEU A 119 -0.82 0.56 -9.72
N HIS A 120 -1.52 -0.13 -10.61
CA HIS A 120 -1.04 -0.37 -11.98
C HIS A 120 -0.82 0.94 -12.77
N GLU A 121 -1.76 1.90 -12.68
CA GLU A 121 -1.65 3.22 -13.31
C GLU A 121 -0.46 4.05 -12.77
N GLU A 122 0.01 3.75 -11.56
CA GLU A 122 1.15 4.42 -10.93
C GLU A 122 2.42 3.56 -11.02
N GLU A 123 2.42 2.49 -11.84
CA GLU A 123 3.54 1.57 -12.07
C GLU A 123 4.01 0.83 -10.79
N LEU A 124 3.09 0.60 -9.85
CA LEU A 124 3.32 -0.08 -8.56
C LEU A 124 2.73 -1.50 -8.54
N ASP A 125 2.84 -2.23 -9.65
CA ASP A 125 2.29 -3.59 -9.82
C ASP A 125 2.78 -4.56 -8.75
N GLU A 126 4.03 -4.41 -8.31
CA GLU A 126 4.65 -5.22 -7.25
C GLU A 126 3.97 -5.08 -5.88
N LEU A 127 3.23 -3.99 -5.67
CA LEU A 127 2.46 -3.75 -4.44
C LEU A 127 0.98 -4.14 -4.60
N SER A 128 0.56 -4.65 -5.76
CA SER A 128 -0.80 -5.18 -5.88
C SER A 128 -1.01 -6.37 -4.94
N TYR A 129 -2.21 -6.50 -4.37
CA TYR A 129 -2.52 -7.66 -3.53
C TYR A 129 -2.36 -8.97 -4.30
N GLU A 130 -2.70 -8.95 -5.59
CA GLU A 130 -2.51 -10.08 -6.47
C GLU A 130 -1.04 -10.51 -6.54
N GLN A 131 -0.11 -9.57 -6.70
CA GLN A 131 1.32 -9.87 -6.75
C GLN A 131 1.84 -10.32 -5.39
N ILE A 132 1.46 -9.64 -4.30
CA ILE A 132 1.82 -10.02 -2.93
C ILE A 132 1.39 -11.45 -2.61
N ILE A 133 0.16 -11.83 -2.97
CA ILE A 133 -0.36 -13.19 -2.75
C ILE A 133 0.42 -14.22 -3.56
N VAL A 134 0.87 -13.88 -4.77
CA VAL A 134 1.66 -14.78 -5.61
C VAL A 134 3.08 -14.94 -5.08
N ASP A 135 3.64 -13.91 -4.45
CA ASP A 135 4.99 -13.93 -3.88
C ASP A 135 5.06 -14.57 -2.50
N HIS A 136 3.94 -14.61 -1.77
CA HIS A 136 3.80 -15.20 -0.42
C HIS A 136 2.63 -16.20 -0.33
N PRO A 137 2.52 -17.18 -1.23
CA PRO A 137 1.33 -18.03 -1.36
C PRO A 137 0.99 -18.85 -0.10
N GLU A 138 1.98 -19.14 0.75
CA GLU A 138 1.83 -19.87 2.00
C GLU A 138 1.05 -19.13 3.09
N GLU A 139 0.93 -17.81 2.97
CA GLU A 139 0.22 -16.96 3.93
C GLU A 139 -1.25 -16.73 3.55
N PHE A 140 -1.67 -17.19 2.38
CA PHE A 140 -3.01 -16.98 1.83
C PHE A 140 -3.69 -18.30 1.48
N SER A 141 -5.01 -18.23 1.33
CA SER A 141 -5.80 -19.37 0.88
C SER A 141 -5.46 -19.73 -0.58
N PRO A 142 -5.52 -21.03 -0.93
CA PRO A 142 -5.39 -21.47 -2.32
C PRO A 142 -6.37 -20.78 -3.27
N ARG A 143 -7.54 -20.40 -2.75
CA ARG A 143 -8.56 -19.67 -3.50
C ARG A 143 -8.08 -18.26 -3.86
N ALA A 144 -7.52 -17.52 -2.91
CA ALA A 144 -6.98 -16.18 -3.17
C ALA A 144 -5.85 -16.25 -4.19
N LEU A 145 -4.92 -17.20 -4.03
CA LEU A 145 -3.83 -17.44 -5.00
C LEU A 145 -4.35 -17.71 -6.41
N TRP A 146 -5.41 -18.52 -6.54
CA TRP A 146 -6.02 -18.83 -7.83
C TRP A 146 -6.54 -17.56 -8.53
N PHE A 147 -7.25 -16.70 -7.79
CA PHE A 147 -7.76 -15.44 -8.32
C PHE A 147 -6.63 -14.46 -8.67
N SER A 148 -5.61 -14.37 -7.82
CA SER A 148 -4.44 -13.52 -8.06
C SER A 148 -3.71 -13.91 -9.35
N ARG A 149 -3.42 -15.21 -9.54
CA ARG A 149 -2.82 -15.73 -10.77
C ARG A 149 -3.67 -15.41 -11.98
N ARG A 150 -4.98 -15.64 -11.90
CA ARG A 150 -5.90 -15.33 -13.00
C ARG A 150 -5.88 -13.86 -13.38
N THR A 151 -5.96 -12.95 -12.40
CA THR A 151 -5.95 -11.51 -12.64
C THR A 151 -4.65 -11.05 -13.29
N LEU A 152 -3.51 -11.64 -12.89
CA LEU A 152 -2.19 -11.37 -13.46
C LEU A 152 -1.92 -12.12 -14.79
N GLY A 153 -2.90 -12.85 -15.34
CA GLY A 153 -2.73 -13.64 -16.57
C GLY A 153 -1.78 -14.83 -16.43
N ARG A 154 -1.49 -15.27 -15.19
CA ARG A 154 -0.66 -16.44 -14.89
C ARG A 154 -1.51 -17.73 -14.95
N PRO A 155 -0.92 -18.87 -15.35
CA PRO A 155 -1.65 -20.14 -15.40
C PRO A 155 -2.09 -20.61 -14.01
N ASN A 156 -3.21 -21.32 -13.97
CA ASN A 156 -3.71 -22.02 -12.79
C ASN A 156 -3.82 -23.53 -13.10
N ASP A 157 -3.62 -24.36 -12.09
CA ASP A 157 -3.72 -25.81 -12.21
C ASP A 157 -5.16 -26.29 -12.47
N THR A 158 -6.14 -25.47 -12.10
CA THR A 158 -7.57 -25.74 -12.26
C THR A 158 -8.26 -24.62 -13.05
N GLU A 159 -9.27 -24.97 -13.85
CA GLU A 159 -10.10 -23.99 -14.57
C GLU A 159 -11.04 -23.20 -13.65
N LYS A 160 -11.32 -23.71 -12.45
CA LYS A 160 -12.22 -23.11 -11.46
C LYS A 160 -11.50 -22.91 -10.13
N PRO A 161 -11.86 -21.86 -9.37
CA PRO A 161 -11.26 -21.63 -8.06
C PRO A 161 -11.65 -22.76 -7.09
N PRO A 162 -10.74 -23.20 -6.21
CA PRO A 162 -11.03 -24.14 -5.15
C PRO A 162 -11.99 -23.55 -4.09
#